data_AF-U6REP9-F1
#
_entry.id   AF-U6REP9-F1
#
_cell.length_a   1.000
_cell.length_b   1.000
_cell.length_c   1.000
_cell.angle_alpha   90.00
_cell.angle_beta   90.00
_cell.angle_gamma   90.00
#
_symmetry.space_group_name_H-M   'P 1'
#
loop_
_entity.id
_entity.type
_entity.pdbx_description
1 polymer ?
#
loop_
_entity_poly.entity_id
_entity_poly.type
_entity_poly.pdbx_seq_one_letter_code
_entity_poly.pdbx_strand_id
1 'polypeptide(L)'
;MQPELRYWMCETFNGSFFGIHAHYAEFNAKGIKLPFGLYPGLKDHRYQGNLYGAGISYGYHWILKKRWSMEATIGVGYARVSYDRYNCRDCGSKLNSGHKNYFGPTKLGISLIYIL
;
A
#
# COMPACT_ATOMS: atom_id res chain seq x y z
N MET A 1 4.69 -3.16 -5.42
CA MET A 1 3.87 -3.09 -6.65
C MET A 1 2.39 -3.18 -6.30
N GLN A 2 1.53 -2.39 -6.94
CA GLN A 2 0.08 -2.38 -6.67
C GLN A 2 -0.72 -2.27 -7.98
N PRO A 3 -0.85 -3.38 -8.75
CA PRO A 3 -1.69 -3.39 -9.94
C PRO A 3 -3.16 -3.15 -9.56
N GLU A 4 -3.88 -2.42 -10.43
CA GLU A 4 -5.30 -2.13 -10.27
C GLU A 4 -6.04 -2.27 -11.61
N LEU A 5 -7.15 -2.99 -11.57
CA LEU A 5 -8.16 -2.99 -12.63
C LEU A 5 -9.19 -1.91 -12.28
N ARG A 6 -9.61 -1.10 -13.27
CA ARG A 6 -10.55 0.01 -13.08
C ARG A 6 -11.75 -0.11 -14.02
N TYR A 7 -12.93 0.24 -13.52
CA TYR A 7 -14.18 0.32 -14.25
C TYR A 7 -14.83 1.69 -14.04
N TRP A 8 -14.99 2.45 -15.13
CA TRP A 8 -15.66 3.75 -15.13
C TRP A 8 -17.16 3.57 -15.35
N MET A 9 -17.97 4.33 -14.61
CA MET A 9 -19.43 4.19 -14.69
C MET A 9 -20.05 4.81 -15.95
N CYS A 10 -19.43 5.84 -16.51
CA CYS A 10 -19.91 6.55 -17.71
C CYS A 10 -18.90 6.51 -18.84
N GLU A 11 -17.83 7.31 -18.73
CA GLU A 11 -16.83 7.47 -19.78
C GLU A 11 -15.43 7.29 -19.18
N THR A 12 -14.55 6.63 -19.94
CA THR A 12 -13.18 6.38 -19.47
C THR A 12 -12.48 7.70 -19.22
N PHE A 13 -11.84 7.85 -18.05
CA PHE A 13 -11.19 9.09 -17.60
C PHE A 13 -12.15 10.26 -17.36
N ASN A 14 -13.42 9.99 -17.04
CA ASN A 14 -14.37 11.03 -16.72
C ASN A 14 -15.33 10.57 -15.60
N GLY A 15 -15.26 11.24 -14.44
CA GLY A 15 -16.15 10.99 -13.30
C GLY A 15 -15.73 9.81 -12.41
N SER A 16 -16.73 9.15 -11.83
CA SER A 16 -16.56 8.08 -10.85
C SER A 16 -16.09 6.76 -11.47
N PHE A 17 -15.16 6.08 -10.79
CA PHE A 17 -14.74 4.73 -11.12
C PHE A 17 -14.60 3.85 -9.88
N PHE A 18 -14.77 2.55 -10.10
CA PHE A 18 -14.43 1.51 -9.14
C PHE A 18 -13.16 0.81 -9.58
N GLY A 19 -12.39 0.32 -8.62
CA GLY A 19 -11.22 -0.48 -8.90
C GLY A 19 -11.11 -1.70 -8.00
N ILE A 20 -10.37 -2.68 -8.49
CA ILE A 20 -9.92 -3.84 -7.71
C ILE A 20 -8.40 -3.83 -7.81
N HIS A 21 -7.73 -3.81 -6.66
CA HIS A 21 -6.27 -3.77 -6.59
C HIS A 21 -5.71 -4.94 -5.81
N ALA A 22 -4.60 -5.49 -6.31
CA ALA A 22 -3.72 -6.33 -5.52
C ALA A 22 -2.48 -5.52 -5.15
N HIS A 23 -1.83 -5.85 -4.05
CA HIS A 23 -0.59 -5.20 -3.67
C HIS A 23 0.39 -6.21 -3.08
N TYR A 24 1.66 -6.03 -3.42
CA TYR A 24 2.78 -6.80 -2.93
C TYR A 24 3.94 -5.86 -2.64
N ALA A 25 4.54 -5.97 -1.46
CA ALA A 25 5.71 -5.21 -1.07
C ALA A 25 6.65 -6.08 -0.24
N GLU A 26 7.91 -6.14 -0.65
CA GLU A 26 8.98 -6.67 0.18
C GLU A 26 9.52 -5.52 1.01
N PHE A 27 9.73 -5.76 2.30
CA PHE A 27 10.32 -4.75 3.18
C PHE A 27 11.50 -5.34 3.93
N ASN A 28 12.52 -4.50 4.07
CA ASN A 28 13.70 -4.78 4.88
C ASN A 28 13.96 -3.58 5.77
N ALA A 29 13.39 -3.61 6.97
CA ALA A 29 13.45 -2.49 7.91
C ALA A 29 14.32 -2.86 9.11
N LYS A 30 15.31 -2.03 9.40
CA LYS A 30 16.13 -2.07 10.62
C LYS A 30 16.21 -0.66 11.18
N GLY A 31 15.85 -0.45 12.45
CA GLY A 31 16.04 0.83 13.14
C GLY A 31 15.14 1.99 12.68
N ILE A 32 14.06 1.73 11.92
CA ILE A 32 13.17 2.78 11.41
C ILE A 32 12.15 3.16 12.49
N LYS A 33 12.19 4.42 12.94
CA LYS A 33 11.19 4.99 13.83
C LYS A 33 10.02 5.48 12.98
N LEU A 34 9.01 4.63 12.78
CA LEU A 34 7.80 5.04 12.06
C LEU A 34 7.09 6.15 12.86
N PRO A 35 6.61 7.22 12.19
CA PRO A 35 5.82 8.25 12.83
C PRO A 35 4.55 7.66 13.46
N PHE A 36 3.99 8.32 14.47
CA PHE A 36 2.81 7.87 15.25
C PHE A 36 2.99 6.60 16.10
N GLY A 37 4.22 6.18 16.38
CA GLY A 37 4.48 5.03 17.27
C GLY A 37 4.02 3.70 16.69
N LEU A 38 3.85 3.61 15.37
CA LEU A 38 3.18 2.48 14.71
C LEU A 38 3.87 1.13 14.91
N TYR A 39 5.15 1.09 15.30
CA TYR A 39 5.87 -0.13 15.70
C TYR A 39 7.06 0.20 16.62
N PRO A 40 6.89 0.20 17.96
CA PRO A 40 7.98 0.56 18.88
C PRO A 40 9.13 -0.45 18.91
N GLY A 41 8.88 -1.70 18.51
CA GLY A 41 9.89 -2.78 18.47
C GLY A 41 10.83 -2.76 17.27
N LEU A 42 10.71 -1.81 16.33
CA LEU A 42 11.59 -1.71 15.15
C LEU A 42 12.99 -1.16 15.46
N LYS A 43 13.22 -0.66 16.69
CA LYS A 43 14.51 -0.11 17.13
C LYS A 43 15.59 -1.19 17.31
N ASP A 44 15.22 -2.32 17.89
CA ASP A 44 16.19 -3.32 18.36
C ASP A 44 16.30 -4.56 17.48
N HIS A 45 15.43 -4.72 16.47
CA HIS A 45 15.36 -5.94 15.66
C HIS A 45 15.26 -5.61 14.17
N ARG A 46 15.91 -6.42 13.33
CA ARG A 46 15.75 -6.37 11.87
C ARG A 46 14.50 -7.17 11.50
N TYR A 47 13.55 -6.51 10.85
CA TYR A 47 12.34 -7.11 10.30
C TYR A 47 12.49 -7.19 8.79
N GLN A 48 12.54 -8.42 8.28
CA GLN A 48 12.49 -8.69 6.86
C GLN A 48 11.25 -9.51 6.58
N GLY A 49 10.50 -9.14 5.55
CA GLY A 49 9.23 -9.79 5.28
C GLY A 49 8.56 -9.31 4.01
N ASN A 50 7.46 -9.98 3.73
CA ASN A 50 6.62 -9.73 2.56
C ASN A 50 5.24 -9.30 3.05
N LEU A 51 4.73 -8.24 2.46
CA LEU A 51 3.36 -7.78 2.60
C LEU A 51 2.65 -8.07 1.29
N TYR A 52 1.51 -8.75 1.37
CA TYR A 52 0.69 -9.00 0.20
C TYR A 52 -0.78 -8.91 0.55
N GLY A 53 -1.59 -8.49 -0.41
CA GLY A 53 -3.00 -8.23 -0.15
C GLY A 53 -3.78 -7.86 -1.39
N ALA A 54 -5.07 -7.66 -1.18
CA ALA A 54 -5.99 -7.21 -2.20
C ALA A 54 -7.11 -6.36 -1.58
N GLY A 55 -7.72 -5.53 -2.40
CA GLY A 55 -8.76 -4.62 -1.97
C GLY A 55 -9.58 -4.09 -3.13
N ILE A 56 -10.58 -3.30 -2.76
CA ILE A 56 -11.39 -2.53 -3.70
C ILE A 56 -11.09 -1.05 -3.50
N SER A 57 -11.24 -0.29 -4.56
CA SER A 57 -11.04 1.15 -4.57
C SER A 57 -12.21 1.85 -5.23
N TYR A 58 -12.40 3.10 -4.83
CA TYR A 58 -13.30 4.03 -5.45
C TYR A 58 -12.53 5.33 -5.68
N GLY A 59 -12.69 5.88 -6.86
CA GLY A 59 -12.05 7.13 -7.22
C GLY A 59 -12.93 8.02 -8.06
N TYR A 60 -12.47 9.25 -8.20
CA TYR A 60 -13.13 10.25 -9.01
C TYR A 60 -12.09 10.98 -9.85
N HIS A 61 -12.39 11.13 -11.14
CA HIS A 61 -11.56 11.81 -12.12
C HIS A 61 -12.22 13.14 -12.52
N TRP A 62 -11.52 14.24 -12.25
CA TRP A 62 -11.92 15.60 -12.64
C TRP A 62 -11.16 16.05 -13.88
N ILE A 63 -11.89 16.56 -14.86
CA ILE A 63 -11.31 17.27 -16.02
C ILE A 63 -11.24 18.76 -15.64
N LEU A 64 -10.02 19.26 -15.43
CA LEU A 64 -9.80 20.65 -14.99
C LEU A 64 -9.75 21.60 -16.21
N LYS A 65 -8.95 21.27 -17.22
CA LYS A 65 -8.82 22.00 -18.48
C LYS A 65 -8.51 21.03 -19.63
N LYS A 66 -8.50 21.51 -20.87
CA LYS A 66 -8.20 20.72 -22.09
C LYS A 66 -7.00 19.77 -21.99
N ARG A 67 -5.98 20.11 -21.18
CA ARG A 67 -4.76 19.31 -21.00
C ARG A 67 -4.48 18.89 -19.57
N TRP A 68 -5.36 19.23 -18.62
CA TRP A 68 -5.15 18.95 -17.20
C TRP A 68 -6.32 18.19 -16.63
N SER A 69 -6.02 17.08 -15.98
CA SER A 69 -6.97 16.30 -15.20
C SER A 69 -6.39 15.97 -13.83
N MET A 70 -7.27 15.70 -12.88
CA MET A 70 -6.89 15.27 -11.55
C MET A 70 -7.71 14.05 -11.16
N GLU A 71 -7.08 13.12 -10.46
CA GLU A 71 -7.72 11.91 -9.96
C GLU A 71 -7.46 11.80 -8.47
N ALA A 72 -8.49 11.48 -7.69
CA ALA A 72 -8.34 11.03 -6.32
C ALA A 72 -8.89 9.61 -6.19
N THR A 73 -8.23 8.78 -5.41
CA THR A 73 -8.62 7.39 -5.17
C THR A 73 -8.43 7.05 -3.71
N ILE A 74 -9.42 6.36 -3.15
CA ILE A 74 -9.33 5.73 -1.85
C ILE A 74 -9.71 4.27 -2.00
N GLY A 75 -9.08 3.39 -1.22
CA GLY A 75 -9.40 1.97 -1.26
C GLY A 75 -9.18 1.29 0.08
N VAL A 76 -10.01 0.29 0.31
CA VAL A 76 -10.00 -0.55 1.50
C VAL A 76 -9.73 -1.99 1.09
N GLY A 77 -9.03 -2.71 1.93
CA GLY A 77 -8.66 -4.07 1.61
C GLY A 77 -8.03 -4.81 2.76
N TYR A 78 -7.63 -6.04 2.44
CA TYR A 78 -6.93 -6.93 3.33
C TYR A 78 -5.46 -6.98 2.94
N ALA A 79 -4.58 -6.89 3.93
CA ALA A 79 -3.14 -7.06 3.78
C ALA A 79 -2.65 -8.10 4.80
N ARG A 80 -1.89 -9.07 4.33
CA ARG A 80 -1.16 -10.02 5.16
C ARG A 80 0.31 -9.65 5.15
N VAL A 81 0.84 -9.43 6.35
CA VAL A 81 2.26 -9.17 6.59
C VAL A 81 2.88 -10.42 7.18
N SER A 82 3.75 -11.06 6.43
CA SER A 82 4.60 -12.14 6.93
C SER A 82 5.98 -11.58 7.22
N TYR A 83 6.45 -11.71 8.46
CA TYR A 83 7.74 -11.17 8.88
C TYR A 83 8.57 -12.21 9.61
N ASP A 84 9.87 -12.19 9.35
CA ASP A 84 10.88 -12.93 10.09
C ASP A 84 11.68 -11.98 10.97
N ARG A 85 11.82 -12.32 12.26
CA ARG A 85 12.63 -11.57 13.23
C ARG A 85 14.04 -12.16 13.32
N TYR A 86 15.06 -11.31 13.26
CA TYR A 86 16.47 -11.66 13.48
C TYR A 86 17.04 -10.95 14.71
N ASN A 87 17.91 -11.62 15.46
CA ASN A 87 18.52 -11.07 16.68
C ASN A 87 19.69 -10.13 16.33
N CYS A 88 19.93 -9.11 17.15
CA CYS A 88 20.74 -7.95 16.77
C CYS A 88 22.18 -7.94 17.32
N ARG A 89 22.72 -9.05 17.81
CA ARG A 89 24.06 -9.03 18.45
C ARG A 89 25.16 -9.89 17.84
N ASP A 90 24.86 -10.96 17.16
CA ASP A 90 25.84 -11.71 16.37
C ASP A 90 25.10 -12.37 15.21
N CYS A 91 25.81 -12.70 14.13
CA CYS A 91 25.27 -13.44 12.98
C CYS A 91 24.52 -14.71 13.46
N GLY A 92 23.20 -14.63 13.67
CA GLY A 92 22.49 -15.61 14.50
C GLY A 92 20.99 -15.69 14.25
N SER A 93 20.61 -16.90 13.79
CA SER A 93 19.33 -17.62 13.90
C SER A 93 18.01 -16.85 13.89
N LYS A 94 17.13 -17.21 12.95
CA LYS A 94 15.70 -16.79 12.88
C LYS A 94 15.01 -17.01 14.24
N LEU A 95 14.62 -15.94 14.91
CA LEU A 95 14.03 -15.97 16.27
C LEU A 95 12.57 -16.37 16.26
N ASN A 96 11.81 -15.88 15.28
CA ASN A 96 10.37 -16.15 15.18
C ASN A 96 9.82 -15.68 13.83
N SER A 97 8.95 -16.48 13.23
CA SER A 97 8.13 -16.09 12.08
C SER A 97 6.73 -15.75 12.56
N GLY A 98 6.24 -14.57 12.22
CA GLY A 98 4.89 -14.13 12.56
C GLY A 98 4.11 -13.72 11.33
N HIS A 99 2.79 -13.90 11.40
CA HIS A 99 1.85 -13.41 10.39
C HIS A 99 0.90 -12.45 11.07
N LYS A 100 0.71 -11.27 10.49
CA LYS A 100 -0.33 -10.33 10.91
C LYS A 100 -1.26 -10.05 9.75
N ASN A 101 -2.55 -10.11 10.05
CA ASN A 101 -3.60 -9.75 9.13
C ASN A 101 -4.05 -8.33 9.47
N TYR A 102 -4.08 -7.47 8.47
CA TYR A 102 -4.53 -6.10 8.56
C TYR A 102 -5.72 -5.91 7.63
N PHE A 103 -6.77 -5.29 8.13
CA PHE A 103 -7.91 -4.87 7.33
C PHE A 103 -8.13 -3.38 7.57
N GLY A 104 -8.21 -2.61 6.49
CA GLY A 104 -8.31 -1.16 6.60
C GLY A 104 -8.04 -0.45 5.28
N PRO A 105 -7.73 0.86 5.34
CA PRO A 105 -7.31 1.61 4.16
C PRO A 105 -6.00 1.01 3.60
N THR A 106 -6.08 0.49 2.37
CA THR A 106 -4.94 -0.12 1.65
C THR A 106 -4.55 0.67 0.41
N LYS A 107 -5.33 1.70 0.06
CA LYS A 107 -5.01 2.59 -1.05
C LYS A 107 -5.44 4.02 -0.73
N LEU A 108 -4.55 4.95 -1.03
CA LEU A 108 -4.83 6.38 -1.08
C LEU A 108 -3.95 6.96 -2.18
N GLY A 109 -4.53 7.75 -3.08
CA GLY A 109 -3.79 8.32 -4.20
C GLY A 109 -4.42 9.62 -4.67
N ILE A 110 -3.56 10.58 -5.02
CA ILE A 110 -3.91 11.79 -5.73
C ILE A 110 -2.95 11.88 -6.91
N SER A 111 -3.49 12.01 -8.12
CA SER A 111 -2.72 12.07 -9.36
C SER A 111 -3.10 13.33 -10.13
N LEU A 112 -2.08 14.07 -10.59
CA LEU A 112 -2.24 15.16 -11.55
C LEU A 112 -1.79 14.65 -12.92
N ILE A 113 -2.69 14.70 -13.90
CA ILE A 113 -2.50 14.11 -15.23
C ILE A 113 -2.44 15.24 -16.24
N TYR A 114 -1.40 15.21 -17.09
CA TYR A 114 -1.25 16.12 -18.22
C TYR A 114 -1.40 15.36 -19.54
N ILE A 115 -2.30 15.82 -20.41
CA ILE A 115 -2.53 15.25 -21.74
C ILE A 115 -1.80 16.11 -22.77
N LEU A 116 -0.93 15.49 -23.58
CA LEU A 116 -0.08 16.18 -24.56
C LEU A 116 -0.89 16.67 -25.77
#